data_AF-A0A8I0TN40-F1
#
_entry.id   AF-A0A8I0TN40-F1
#
_cell.length_a   1.000
_cell.length_b   1.000
_cell.length_c   1.000
_cell.angle_alpha   90.00
_cell.angle_beta   90.00
_cell.angle_gamma   90.00
#
_symmetry.space_group_name_H-M   'P 1'
#
loop_
_entity.id
_entity.type
_entity.pdbx_description
1 polymer ?
#
loop_
_entity_poly.entity_id
_entity_poly.type
_entity_poly.pdbx_seq_one_letter_code
_entity_poly.pdbx_strand_id
1 'polypeptide(L)'
;MDQLVRLVDLAGECGLDVLVDGVQGHLSSFDFYPEWTRSWHHRNVFTDPGAIEAQALLLRTLGRALSGHPHLIGLQLGNELNNMVEHNPVSVAEVDHYLDTLLAAARDGLGEGRGLVTHSAYDAAWYGDDHPFTPEASARKGDLTTVHPWVFSADCARRYGPRSPQVRHLAEYGTELAAAYATDPARPVWVQETGAPEPHIPAADAPDFARATLLNAAGCARLWGVTWWCSHDVDRSLADFPELEYTLGLFDSRGRPKPIADALSATVAEIRATTVPPAPRTTALVLDCTPSTRSVSGPGGAFFDAWMRARQEGADPAIVLAEHARDTAYLAARGITELIDAGE
;
A
#
# COMPACT_ATOMS: atom_id res chain seq x y z
N MET A 1 25.10 -3.03 5.40
CA MET A 1 25.03 -1.68 4.78
C MET A 1 25.66 -1.69 3.40
N ASP A 2 26.94 -2.04 3.27
CA ASP A 2 27.65 -2.01 1.97
C ASP A 2 26.97 -2.79 0.84
N GLN A 3 26.38 -3.97 1.15
CA GLN A 3 25.62 -4.75 0.17
C GLN A 3 24.37 -4.03 -0.34
N LEU A 4 23.67 -3.30 0.54
CA LEU A 4 22.48 -2.54 0.20
C LEU A 4 22.86 -1.30 -0.62
N VAL A 5 23.90 -0.58 -0.21
CA VAL A 5 24.44 0.55 -0.99
C VAL A 5 24.79 0.10 -2.41
N ARG A 6 25.52 -1.01 -2.54
CA ARG A 6 25.86 -1.59 -3.84
C ARG A 6 24.61 -1.95 -4.65
N LEU A 7 23.55 -2.46 -4.02
CA LEU A 7 22.30 -2.77 -4.71
C LEU A 7 21.62 -1.50 -5.25
N VAL A 8 21.58 -0.42 -4.46
CA VAL A 8 21.05 0.88 -4.89
C VAL A 8 21.84 1.43 -6.08
N ASP A 9 23.18 1.35 -6.04
CA ASP A 9 24.03 1.80 -7.15
C ASP A 9 23.78 0.98 -8.41
N LEU A 10 23.67 -0.35 -8.31
CA LEU A 10 23.39 -1.24 -9.45
C LEU A 10 22.01 -0.96 -10.07
N ALA A 11 20.99 -0.66 -9.25
CA ALA A 11 19.69 -0.26 -9.75
C ALA A 11 19.76 1.09 -10.49
N GLY A 12 20.54 2.03 -9.94
CA GLY A 12 20.84 3.32 -10.58
C GLY A 12 21.55 3.19 -11.94
N GLU A 13 22.52 2.28 -12.06
CA GLU A 13 23.18 1.94 -13.34
C GLU A 13 22.19 1.43 -14.39
N CYS A 14 21.06 0.85 -13.95
CA CYS A 14 19.95 0.42 -14.80
C CYS A 14 18.91 1.52 -15.05
N GLY A 15 19.11 2.74 -14.53
CA GLY A 15 18.17 3.85 -14.65
C GLY A 15 16.92 3.71 -13.78
N LEU A 16 16.99 2.96 -12.68
CA LEU A 16 15.90 2.76 -11.74
C LEU A 16 16.08 3.63 -10.50
N ASP A 17 15.02 4.34 -10.14
CA ASP A 17 14.88 4.95 -8.83
C ASP A 17 14.59 3.87 -7.77
N VAL A 18 15.09 4.07 -6.55
CA VAL A 18 15.04 3.09 -5.47
C VAL A 18 14.47 3.71 -4.21
N LEU A 19 13.48 3.02 -3.64
CA LEU A 19 13.03 3.22 -2.27
C LEU A 19 13.40 1.99 -1.46
N VAL A 20 13.83 2.18 -0.22
CA VAL A 20 14.29 1.09 0.66
C VAL A 20 13.38 0.95 1.88
N ASP A 21 12.85 -0.24 2.08
CA ASP A 21 12.18 -0.65 3.32
C ASP A 21 13.21 -0.98 4.40
N GLY A 22 13.14 -0.26 5.53
CA GLY A 22 14.19 -0.29 6.54
C GLY A 22 14.12 -1.49 7.48
N VAL A 23 12.94 -1.76 8.04
CA VAL A 23 12.68 -2.87 8.95
C VAL A 23 11.86 -3.91 8.19
N GLN A 24 12.54 -4.91 7.63
CA GLN A 24 11.85 -6.06 7.06
C GLN A 24 11.47 -7.03 8.18
N GLY A 25 10.38 -6.72 8.88
CA GLY A 25 9.83 -7.56 9.94
C GLY A 25 9.00 -8.72 9.39
N HIS A 26 8.25 -8.49 8.31
CA HIS A 26 7.36 -9.47 7.70
C HIS A 26 7.46 -9.45 6.16
N LEU A 27 7.78 -10.58 5.54
CA LEU A 27 7.80 -10.71 4.08
C LEU A 27 7.31 -12.08 3.63
N SER A 28 6.30 -12.11 2.74
CA SER A 28 5.75 -13.32 2.12
C SER A 28 5.48 -14.44 3.13
N SER A 29 4.72 -14.13 4.18
CA SER A 29 4.37 -14.99 5.34
C SER A 29 5.47 -15.27 6.38
N PHE A 30 6.71 -14.83 6.16
CA PHE A 30 7.80 -15.04 7.11
C PHE A 30 8.06 -13.82 7.97
N ASP A 31 8.19 -14.06 9.26
CA ASP A 31 8.61 -13.06 10.23
C ASP A 31 10.12 -13.13 10.49
N PHE A 32 10.82 -12.02 10.25
CA PHE A 32 12.27 -11.88 10.41
C PHE A 32 12.61 -11.05 11.66
N TYR A 33 12.55 -11.69 12.82
CA TYR A 33 12.94 -11.06 14.08
C TYR A 33 14.42 -11.30 14.41
N PRO A 34 15.13 -10.28 14.91
CA PRO A 34 16.42 -10.49 15.55
C PRO A 34 16.31 -11.35 16.83
N GLU A 35 17.33 -12.14 17.14
CA GLU A 35 17.35 -12.99 18.36
C GLU A 35 17.11 -12.22 19.66
N TRP A 36 17.52 -10.94 19.71
CA TRP A 36 17.37 -10.09 20.89
C TRP A 36 15.93 -9.60 21.15
N THR A 37 14.97 -9.95 20.28
CA THR A 37 13.53 -9.65 20.46
C THR A 37 12.68 -10.91 20.64
N ARG A 38 13.25 -12.12 20.58
CA ARG A 38 12.48 -13.38 20.63
C ARG A 38 12.80 -14.22 21.85
N SER A 39 11.94 -15.20 22.13
CA SER A 39 12.15 -16.25 23.14
C SER A 39 12.46 -15.67 24.54
N TRP A 40 13.60 -15.99 25.14
CA TRP A 40 14.06 -15.46 26.43
C TRP A 40 14.29 -13.94 26.43
N HIS A 41 14.44 -13.35 25.24
CA HIS A 41 14.61 -11.92 25.04
C HIS A 41 13.36 -11.28 24.44
N HIS A 42 12.19 -11.89 24.60
CA HIS A 42 10.95 -11.36 24.07
C HIS A 42 10.76 -9.89 24.44
N ARG A 43 10.66 -9.04 23.42
CA ARG A 43 10.37 -7.61 23.52
C ARG A 43 9.25 -7.30 22.54
N ASN A 44 8.24 -6.57 23.01
CA ASN A 44 7.23 -6.06 22.10
C ASN A 44 7.87 -4.96 21.23
N VAL A 45 7.90 -5.20 19.92
CA VAL A 45 8.58 -4.31 18.96
C VAL A 45 7.97 -2.91 18.85
N PHE A 46 6.72 -2.73 19.25
CA PHE A 46 6.01 -1.46 19.17
C PHE A 46 6.05 -0.66 20.48
N THR A 47 6.36 -1.30 21.61
CA THR A 47 6.22 -0.67 22.95
C THR A 47 7.47 -0.76 23.82
N ASP A 48 8.37 -1.74 23.61
CA ASP A 48 9.63 -1.81 24.35
C ASP A 48 10.55 -0.65 23.92
N PRO A 49 10.93 0.27 24.82
CA PRO A 49 11.72 1.44 24.42
C PRO A 49 13.07 1.09 23.79
N GLY A 50 13.68 -0.02 24.22
CA GLY A 50 14.93 -0.52 23.63
C GLY A 50 14.75 -1.03 22.20
N ALA A 51 13.65 -1.74 21.94
CA ALA A 51 13.31 -2.21 20.60
C ALA A 51 12.98 -1.07 19.64
N ILE A 52 12.22 -0.06 20.08
CA ILE A 52 11.90 1.12 19.27
C ILE A 52 13.18 1.90 18.95
N GLU A 53 14.04 2.17 19.93
CA GLU A 53 15.28 2.91 19.70
C GLU A 53 16.26 2.14 18.81
N ALA A 54 16.30 0.80 18.90
CA ALA A 54 17.11 -0.01 17.99
C ALA A 54 16.62 0.10 16.52
N GLN A 55 15.31 0.09 16.29
CA GLN A 55 14.72 0.30 14.96
C GLN A 55 14.98 1.72 14.46
N ALA A 56 14.82 2.73 15.32
CA ALA A 56 15.13 4.13 15.00
C ALA A 56 16.62 4.31 14.63
N LEU A 57 17.53 3.65 15.35
CA LEU A 57 18.96 3.66 15.04
C LEU A 57 19.26 3.00 13.70
N LEU A 58 18.58 1.90 13.36
CA LEU A 58 18.69 1.25 12.05
C LEU A 58 18.27 2.21 10.94
N LEU A 59 17.11 2.87 11.07
CA LEU A 59 16.61 3.82 10.07
C LEU A 59 17.54 5.03 9.89
N ARG A 60 18.05 5.60 10.99
CA ARG A 60 19.07 6.66 10.92
C ARG A 60 20.33 6.20 10.18
N THR A 61 20.75 4.96 10.43
CA THR A 61 21.95 4.38 9.82
C THR A 61 21.76 4.14 8.32
N LEU A 62 20.60 3.59 7.93
CA LEU A 62 20.21 3.40 6.54
C LEU A 62 20.15 4.73 5.79
N GLY A 63 19.46 5.73 6.35
CA GLY A 63 19.36 7.06 5.75
C GLY A 63 20.71 7.70 5.54
N ARG A 64 21.59 7.67 6.54
CA ARG A 64 22.95 8.24 6.40
C ARG A 64 23.78 7.52 5.34
N ALA A 65 23.67 6.19 5.27
CA ALA A 65 24.41 5.41 4.28
C ALA A 65 23.92 5.65 2.85
N LEU A 66 22.62 5.94 2.66
CA LEU A 66 21.99 6.00 1.34
C LEU A 66 21.77 7.44 0.82
N SER A 67 21.71 8.46 1.69
CA SER A 67 21.35 9.84 1.34
C SER A 67 22.24 10.54 0.29
N GLY A 68 23.44 10.00 0.03
CA GLY A 68 24.37 10.48 -0.99
C GLY A 68 24.19 9.85 -2.38
N HIS A 69 23.31 8.86 -2.51
CA HIS A 69 23.13 8.08 -3.73
C HIS A 69 22.00 8.67 -4.60
N PRO A 70 22.28 9.08 -5.85
CA PRO A 70 21.38 9.94 -6.63
C PRO A 70 20.07 9.28 -7.07
N HIS A 71 20.02 7.95 -7.08
CA HIS A 71 18.83 7.18 -7.44
C HIS A 71 17.98 6.77 -6.23
N LEU A 72 18.38 7.14 -5.01
CA LEU A 72 17.53 6.94 -3.85
C LEU A 72 16.41 7.99 -3.85
N ILE A 73 15.16 7.53 -3.93
CA ILE A 73 13.98 8.40 -3.83
C ILE A 73 13.38 8.44 -2.43
N GLY A 74 13.73 7.52 -1.53
CA GLY A 74 13.27 7.57 -0.16
C GLY A 74 13.52 6.32 0.69
N LEU A 75 13.02 6.38 1.92
CA LEU A 75 12.99 5.29 2.87
C LEU A 75 11.56 5.01 3.33
N GLN A 76 11.24 3.74 3.45
CA GLN A 76 10.06 3.28 4.17
C GLN A 76 10.47 2.67 5.50
N LEU A 77 9.64 2.85 6.54
CA LEU A 77 9.91 2.27 7.86
C LEU A 77 10.12 0.76 7.80
N GLY A 78 9.29 0.07 7.02
CA GLY A 78 9.29 -1.38 6.89
C GLY A 78 8.03 -1.84 6.17
N ASN A 79 8.07 -3.07 5.65
CA ASN A 79 6.95 -3.66 4.94
C ASN A 79 5.88 -4.14 5.92
N GLU A 80 4.65 -3.65 5.75
CA GLU A 80 3.44 -4.12 6.44
C GLU A 80 3.66 -4.43 7.93
N LEU A 81 4.24 -3.46 8.65
CA LEU A 81 4.67 -3.66 10.05
C LEU A 81 3.53 -4.11 10.95
N ASN A 82 2.29 -3.79 10.58
CA ASN A 82 1.10 -4.23 11.29
C ASN A 82 0.84 -5.75 11.26
N ASN A 83 1.45 -6.53 10.37
CA ASN A 83 1.41 -8.01 10.46
C ASN A 83 1.92 -8.52 11.80
N MET A 84 2.79 -7.75 12.45
CA MET A 84 3.40 -8.16 13.72
C MET A 84 2.50 -7.89 14.95
N VAL A 85 1.33 -7.26 14.79
CA VAL A 85 0.40 -6.93 15.89
C VAL A 85 -0.12 -8.17 16.60
N GLU A 86 -0.38 -9.27 15.89
CA GLU A 86 -0.87 -10.52 16.50
C GLU A 86 0.09 -11.04 17.57
N HIS A 87 1.40 -10.95 17.32
CA HIS A 87 2.45 -11.38 18.24
C HIS A 87 2.93 -10.25 19.17
N ASN A 88 2.57 -9.00 18.87
CA ASN A 88 2.96 -7.81 19.63
C ASN A 88 1.75 -6.90 19.83
N PRO A 89 0.79 -7.27 20.72
CA PRO A 89 -0.39 -6.46 20.96
C PRO A 89 -0.02 -5.03 21.35
N VAL A 90 -0.73 -4.06 20.77
CA VAL A 90 -0.40 -2.63 20.87
C VAL A 90 -1.69 -1.81 20.76
N SER A 91 -1.75 -0.69 21.46
CA SER A 91 -2.86 0.27 21.37
C SER A 91 -2.64 1.29 20.25
N VAL A 92 -3.71 1.98 19.83
CA VAL A 92 -3.62 3.06 18.83
C VAL A 92 -2.62 4.14 19.22
N ALA A 93 -2.61 4.56 20.49
CA ALA A 93 -1.70 5.60 20.97
C ALA A 93 -0.23 5.15 20.95
N GLU A 94 0.03 3.87 21.20
CA GLU A 94 1.38 3.30 21.11
C GLU A 94 1.82 3.15 19.65
N VAL A 95 0.92 2.78 18.73
CA VAL A 95 1.21 2.79 17.28
C VAL A 95 1.55 4.20 16.82
N ASP A 96 0.79 5.21 17.22
CA ASP A 96 1.07 6.61 16.88
C ASP A 96 2.47 7.02 17.37
N HIS A 97 2.80 6.72 18.63
CA HIS A 97 4.13 6.99 19.19
C HIS A 97 5.24 6.25 18.43
N TYR A 98 5.03 4.98 18.10
CA TYR A 98 5.96 4.15 17.34
C TYR A 98 6.24 4.74 15.96
N LEU A 99 5.18 5.03 15.20
CA LEU A 99 5.29 5.60 13.85
C LEU A 99 5.96 6.98 13.88
N ASP A 100 5.56 7.87 14.78
CA ASP A 100 6.15 9.21 14.89
C ASP A 100 7.65 9.13 15.22
N THR A 101 8.04 8.21 16.10
CA THR A 101 9.44 8.00 16.47
C THR A 101 10.27 7.50 15.29
N LEU A 102 9.77 6.50 14.57
CA LEU A 102 10.51 5.91 13.45
C LEU A 102 10.53 6.81 12.21
N LEU A 103 9.44 7.53 11.91
CA LEU A 103 9.42 8.52 10.82
C LEU A 103 10.40 9.67 11.09
N ALA A 104 10.45 10.17 12.32
CA ALA A 104 11.44 11.18 12.71
C ALA A 104 12.88 10.65 12.58
N ALA A 105 13.12 9.39 12.94
CA ALA A 105 14.43 8.76 12.82
C ALA A 105 14.85 8.55 11.34
N ALA A 106 13.93 8.11 10.49
CA ALA A 106 14.17 7.98 9.05
C ALA A 106 14.47 9.34 8.41
N ARG A 107 13.70 10.39 8.76
CA ARG A 107 13.95 11.76 8.30
C ARG A 107 15.30 12.30 8.78
N ASP A 108 15.65 12.11 10.04
CA ASP A 108 16.96 12.49 10.59
C ASP A 108 18.11 11.80 9.84
N GLY A 109 17.97 10.50 9.57
CA GLY A 109 18.96 9.74 8.82
C GLY A 109 19.14 10.24 7.39
N LEU A 110 18.03 10.46 6.68
CA LEU A 110 18.01 10.84 5.28
C LEU A 110 18.40 12.31 5.05
N GLY A 111 18.09 13.17 6.03
CA GLY A 111 18.26 14.61 6.00
C GLY A 111 17.00 15.35 5.58
N GLU A 112 16.81 16.55 6.13
CA GLU A 112 15.65 17.40 5.83
C GLU A 112 15.54 17.73 4.34
N GLY A 113 14.32 17.59 3.80
CA GLY A 113 14.02 17.83 2.39
C GLY A 113 14.64 16.84 1.40
N ARG A 114 15.26 15.75 1.87
CA ARG A 114 15.82 14.69 1.00
C ARG A 114 14.89 13.50 0.97
N GLY A 115 14.43 13.13 -0.22
CA GLY A 115 13.65 11.92 -0.47
C GLY A 115 12.36 11.79 0.34
N LEU A 116 11.64 10.72 0.05
CA LEU A 116 10.41 10.33 0.72
C LEU A 116 10.72 9.59 2.03
N VAL A 117 9.87 9.79 3.03
CA VAL A 117 9.80 9.00 4.26
C VAL A 117 8.38 8.49 4.42
N THR A 118 8.18 7.18 4.26
CA THR A 118 6.87 6.53 4.28
C THR A 118 6.82 5.42 5.34
N HIS A 119 5.61 4.96 5.61
CA HIS A 119 5.36 3.71 6.33
C HIS A 119 4.31 2.93 5.56
N SER A 120 4.24 1.61 5.75
CA SER A 120 3.19 0.78 5.14
C SER A 120 2.54 -0.12 6.17
N ALA A 121 1.29 -0.42 5.89
CA ALA A 121 0.47 -1.36 6.62
C ALA A 121 -0.36 -2.16 5.60
N TYR A 122 -0.48 -3.46 5.82
CA TYR A 122 -1.46 -4.25 5.07
C TYR A 122 -2.88 -3.79 5.44
N ASP A 123 -3.83 -4.23 4.64
CA ASP A 123 -5.15 -3.63 4.54
C ASP A 123 -6.08 -3.70 5.75
N ALA A 124 -5.74 -4.45 6.80
CA ALA A 124 -6.44 -4.37 8.09
C ALA A 124 -6.41 -2.94 8.68
N ALA A 125 -5.43 -2.11 8.30
CA ALA A 125 -5.44 -0.71 8.65
C ALA A 125 -6.69 0.04 8.15
N TRP A 126 -7.25 -0.37 7.02
CA TRP A 126 -8.38 0.30 6.36
C TRP A 126 -9.73 -0.28 6.79
N TYR A 127 -9.85 -1.61 6.82
CA TYR A 127 -11.13 -2.30 7.04
C TYR A 127 -11.11 -3.39 8.12
N GLY A 128 -10.03 -3.50 8.91
CA GLY A 128 -10.00 -4.33 10.11
C GLY A 128 -10.65 -3.62 11.29
N ASP A 129 -11.76 -4.15 11.81
CA ASP A 129 -12.42 -3.59 12.99
C ASP A 129 -11.45 -3.55 14.18
N ASP A 130 -11.39 -2.41 14.87
CA ASP A 130 -10.57 -2.15 16.07
C ASP A 130 -9.05 -2.40 15.91
N HIS A 131 -8.56 -2.67 14.70
CA HIS A 131 -7.14 -2.81 14.41
C HIS A 131 -6.34 -1.54 14.81
N PRO A 132 -5.21 -1.66 15.55
CA PRO A 132 -4.56 -0.52 16.18
C PRO A 132 -3.78 0.39 15.21
N PHE A 133 -3.36 -0.13 14.05
CA PHE A 133 -3.00 0.73 12.91
C PHE A 133 -4.31 1.24 12.28
N THR A 134 -4.50 2.56 12.31
CA THR A 134 -5.73 3.21 11.88
C THR A 134 -5.60 3.80 10.48
N PRO A 135 -6.72 4.02 9.76
CA PRO A 135 -6.70 4.71 8.48
C PRO A 135 -6.11 6.11 8.60
N GLU A 136 -6.34 6.81 9.71
CA GLU A 136 -5.80 8.13 9.98
C GLU A 136 -4.27 8.11 10.09
N ALA A 137 -3.69 7.14 10.79
CA ALA A 137 -2.24 7.01 10.88
C ALA A 137 -1.62 6.78 9.49
N SER A 138 -2.22 5.89 8.68
CA SER A 138 -1.81 5.62 7.30
C SER A 138 -1.96 6.84 6.39
N ALA A 139 -3.07 7.56 6.48
CA ALA A 139 -3.40 8.66 5.59
C ALA A 139 -2.84 10.02 6.01
N ARG A 140 -2.17 10.15 7.17
CA ARG A 140 -1.72 11.44 7.70
C ARG A 140 -0.24 11.48 8.09
N LYS A 141 0.41 10.33 8.31
CA LYS A 141 1.82 10.26 8.72
C LYS A 141 2.74 9.89 7.55
N GLY A 142 3.96 10.43 7.53
CA GLY A 142 4.90 10.29 6.39
C GLY A 142 4.51 11.17 5.20
N ASP A 143 5.29 11.11 4.12
CA ASP A 143 5.14 12.05 2.99
C ASP A 143 3.99 11.71 2.04
N LEU A 144 3.63 10.42 1.95
CA LEU A 144 2.54 9.94 1.11
C LEU A 144 1.90 8.68 1.70
N THR A 145 0.63 8.47 1.39
CA THR A 145 -0.11 7.30 1.86
C THR A 145 0.27 6.10 1.01
N THR A 146 0.56 4.95 1.62
CA THR A 146 0.78 3.70 0.90
C THR A 146 -0.43 2.80 1.07
N VAL A 147 -0.78 2.04 0.03
CA VAL A 147 -1.84 1.03 0.06
C VAL A 147 -1.37 -0.25 -0.62
N HIS A 148 -1.73 -1.39 -0.05
CA HIS A 148 -1.37 -2.73 -0.53
C HIS A 148 -2.64 -3.53 -0.90
N PRO A 149 -3.39 -3.13 -1.95
CA PRO A 149 -4.63 -3.78 -2.37
C PRO A 149 -4.36 -5.19 -2.91
N TRP A 150 -4.49 -6.18 -2.03
CA TRP A 150 -4.36 -7.59 -2.34
C TRP A 150 -5.71 -8.26 -2.56
N VAL A 151 -5.89 -8.88 -3.72
CA VAL A 151 -7.19 -9.48 -4.11
C VAL A 151 -7.54 -10.74 -3.31
N PHE A 152 -6.60 -11.32 -2.55
CA PHE A 152 -6.91 -12.40 -1.61
C PHE A 152 -7.39 -11.89 -0.25
N SER A 153 -7.15 -10.61 0.07
CA SER A 153 -7.57 -10.03 1.33
C SER A 153 -9.07 -9.83 1.41
N ALA A 154 -9.61 -9.97 2.62
CA ALA A 154 -11.05 -10.03 2.89
C ALA A 154 -11.80 -10.93 1.90
N ASP A 155 -11.11 -11.97 1.39
CA ASP A 155 -11.63 -12.95 0.46
C ASP A 155 -12.11 -12.40 -0.90
N CYS A 156 -11.64 -11.22 -1.33
CA CYS A 156 -12.17 -10.48 -2.48
C CYS A 156 -12.29 -11.34 -3.77
N ALA A 157 -11.18 -11.90 -4.27
CA ALA A 157 -11.14 -12.64 -5.52
C ALA A 157 -11.97 -13.93 -5.48
N ARG A 158 -11.96 -14.65 -4.35
CA ARG A 158 -12.75 -15.88 -4.20
C ARG A 158 -14.24 -15.56 -4.10
N ARG A 159 -14.60 -14.46 -3.42
CA ARG A 159 -15.98 -14.00 -3.20
C ARG A 159 -16.63 -13.51 -4.48
N TYR A 160 -15.96 -12.63 -5.23
CA TYR A 160 -16.54 -11.96 -6.41
C TYR A 160 -16.14 -12.61 -7.73
N GLY A 161 -15.03 -13.34 -7.76
CA GLY A 161 -14.46 -13.97 -8.94
C GLY A 161 -13.34 -13.12 -9.58
N PRO A 162 -12.33 -13.76 -10.21
CA PRO A 162 -11.11 -13.12 -10.71
C PRO A 162 -11.33 -12.01 -11.75
N ARG A 163 -12.43 -12.09 -12.49
CA ARG A 163 -12.76 -11.14 -13.56
C ARG A 163 -13.79 -10.09 -13.14
N SER A 164 -14.20 -10.10 -11.88
CA SER A 164 -15.21 -9.18 -11.37
C SER A 164 -14.72 -7.73 -11.35
N PRO A 165 -15.63 -6.74 -11.41
CA PRO A 165 -15.27 -5.35 -11.20
C PRO A 165 -14.63 -5.12 -9.82
N GLN A 166 -15.10 -5.79 -8.78
CA GLN A 166 -14.55 -5.69 -7.41
C GLN A 166 -13.05 -5.98 -7.37
N VAL A 167 -12.63 -7.03 -8.08
CA VAL A 167 -11.22 -7.41 -8.20
C VAL A 167 -10.44 -6.41 -9.06
N ARG A 168 -10.98 -5.98 -10.19
CA ARG A 168 -10.30 -5.07 -11.14
C ARG A 168 -10.19 -3.63 -10.65
N HIS A 169 -11.08 -3.20 -9.77
CA HIS A 169 -11.13 -1.84 -9.22
C HIS A 169 -10.55 -1.77 -7.79
N LEU A 170 -10.00 -2.85 -7.24
CA LEU A 170 -9.54 -2.86 -5.84
C LEU A 170 -8.45 -1.82 -5.56
N ALA A 171 -7.50 -1.63 -6.47
CA ALA A 171 -6.45 -0.61 -6.32
C ALA A 171 -6.98 0.82 -6.45
N GLU A 172 -7.95 1.05 -7.35
CA GLU A 172 -8.67 2.32 -7.47
C GLU A 172 -9.44 2.63 -6.18
N TYR A 173 -10.18 1.64 -5.67
CA TYR A 173 -10.92 1.75 -4.42
C TYR A 173 -10.01 2.04 -3.22
N GLY A 174 -8.91 1.29 -3.07
CA GLY A 174 -7.93 1.52 -2.01
C GLY A 174 -7.33 2.93 -2.08
N THR A 175 -7.11 3.45 -3.29
CA THR A 175 -6.63 4.82 -3.51
C THR A 175 -7.64 5.87 -3.05
N GLU A 176 -8.92 5.73 -3.42
CA GLU A 176 -9.97 6.66 -3.00
C GLU A 176 -10.29 6.57 -1.50
N LEU A 177 -10.23 5.36 -0.94
CA LEU A 177 -10.46 5.13 0.49
C LEU A 177 -9.36 5.80 1.31
N ALA A 178 -8.09 5.60 0.93
CA ALA A 178 -6.94 6.26 1.54
C ALA A 178 -7.05 7.79 1.49
N ALA A 179 -7.52 8.32 0.36
CA ALA A 179 -7.67 9.75 0.18
C ALA A 179 -8.82 10.37 0.99
N ALA A 180 -9.81 9.57 1.42
CA ALA A 180 -10.89 10.04 2.28
C ALA A 180 -10.41 10.37 3.71
N TYR A 181 -9.43 9.61 4.21
CA TYR A 181 -8.87 9.76 5.56
C TYR A 181 -7.76 10.80 5.67
N ALA A 182 -7.25 11.29 4.54
CA ALA A 182 -6.22 12.33 4.49
C ALA A 182 -6.79 13.70 4.89
N THR A 183 -6.06 14.43 5.74
CA THR A 183 -6.39 15.82 6.09
C THR A 183 -5.97 16.82 5.01
N ASP A 184 -4.85 16.55 4.34
CA ASP A 184 -4.44 17.30 3.16
C ASP A 184 -5.18 16.75 1.91
N PRO A 185 -6.07 17.54 1.29
CA PRO A 185 -6.81 17.11 0.11
C PRO A 185 -5.90 16.89 -1.11
N ALA A 186 -4.64 17.32 -1.09
CA ALA A 186 -3.66 17.09 -2.15
C ALA A 186 -2.71 15.91 -1.86
N ARG A 187 -2.83 15.26 -0.69
CA ARG A 187 -1.92 14.17 -0.30
C ARG A 187 -1.91 13.05 -1.35
N PRO A 188 -0.73 12.69 -1.90
CA PRO A 188 -0.62 11.59 -2.84
C PRO A 188 -0.81 10.23 -2.19
N VAL A 189 -1.29 9.27 -2.97
CA VAL A 189 -1.44 7.87 -2.59
C VAL A 189 -0.64 6.98 -3.53
N TRP A 190 0.21 6.13 -2.98
CA TRP A 190 1.00 5.14 -3.69
C TRP A 190 0.37 3.76 -3.51
N VAL A 191 -0.05 3.15 -4.62
CA VAL A 191 -0.33 1.69 -4.64
C VAL A 191 1.02 1.00 -4.61
N GLN A 192 1.55 0.81 -3.41
CA GLN A 192 2.92 0.34 -3.20
C GLN A 192 3.04 -1.17 -3.42
N GLU A 193 1.94 -1.91 -3.26
CA GLU A 193 1.89 -3.31 -3.64
C GLU A 193 0.55 -3.68 -4.26
N THR A 194 0.61 -4.38 -5.38
CA THR A 194 -0.51 -5.14 -5.93
C THR A 194 0.05 -6.18 -6.90
N GLY A 195 -0.66 -7.27 -7.10
CA GLY A 195 -0.19 -8.38 -7.92
C GLY A 195 -1.31 -9.31 -8.36
N ALA A 196 -0.96 -10.31 -9.17
CA ALA A 196 -1.88 -11.30 -9.71
C ALA A 196 -1.58 -12.71 -9.15
N PRO A 197 -1.90 -12.98 -7.87
CA PRO A 197 -1.56 -14.24 -7.20
C PRO A 197 -2.39 -15.40 -7.73
N GLU A 198 -1.76 -16.49 -8.16
CA GLU A 198 -2.45 -17.77 -8.36
C GLU A 198 -2.81 -18.39 -6.99
N PRO A 199 -3.93 -19.11 -6.83
CA PRO A 199 -4.96 -19.38 -7.83
C PRO A 199 -6.04 -18.28 -7.92
N HIS A 200 -5.92 -17.20 -7.13
CA HIS A 200 -6.94 -16.14 -7.04
C HIS A 200 -7.15 -15.44 -8.38
N ILE A 201 -6.06 -15.16 -9.10
CA ILE A 201 -6.04 -14.70 -10.48
C ILE A 201 -5.33 -15.78 -11.31
N PRO A 202 -6.05 -16.56 -12.14
CA PRO A 202 -5.41 -17.57 -12.99
C PRO A 202 -4.36 -16.94 -13.92
N ALA A 203 -3.26 -17.66 -14.20
CA ALA A 203 -2.18 -17.15 -15.05
C ALA A 203 -2.66 -16.63 -16.43
N ALA A 204 -3.70 -17.24 -17.00
CA ALA A 204 -4.30 -16.80 -18.27
C ALA A 204 -5.05 -15.45 -18.18
N ASP A 205 -5.54 -15.10 -16.99
CA ASP A 205 -6.28 -13.86 -16.73
C ASP A 205 -5.35 -12.73 -16.23
N ALA A 206 -4.14 -13.07 -15.78
CA ALA A 206 -3.19 -12.13 -15.19
C ALA A 206 -2.84 -10.93 -16.10
N PRO A 207 -2.65 -11.08 -17.43
CA PRO A 207 -2.44 -9.94 -18.34
C PRO A 207 -3.59 -8.93 -18.33
N ASP A 208 -4.83 -9.41 -18.44
CA ASP A 208 -6.03 -8.57 -18.45
C ASP A 208 -6.27 -7.93 -17.09
N PHE A 209 -6.02 -8.67 -16.00
CA PHE A 209 -6.08 -8.15 -14.64
C PHE A 209 -5.07 -7.01 -14.42
N ALA A 210 -3.82 -7.19 -14.82
CA ALA A 210 -2.78 -6.16 -14.68
C ALA A 210 -3.15 -4.90 -15.46
N ARG A 211 -3.60 -5.07 -16.72
CA ARG A 211 -4.07 -3.95 -17.53
C ARG A 211 -5.21 -3.18 -16.86
N ALA A 212 -6.25 -3.89 -16.43
CA ALA A 212 -7.41 -3.26 -15.80
C ALA A 212 -7.02 -2.53 -14.51
N THR A 213 -6.23 -3.17 -13.65
CA THR A 213 -5.77 -2.59 -12.37
C THR A 213 -5.01 -1.29 -12.60
N LEU A 214 -4.07 -1.27 -13.55
CA LEU A 214 -3.27 -0.08 -13.85
C LEU A 214 -4.09 1.07 -14.45
N LEU A 215 -4.98 0.78 -15.42
CA LEU A 215 -5.81 1.81 -16.03
C LEU A 215 -6.81 2.41 -15.03
N ASN A 216 -7.41 1.55 -14.19
CA ASN A 216 -8.34 1.99 -13.15
C ASN A 216 -7.64 2.85 -12.09
N ALA A 217 -6.48 2.41 -11.59
CA ALA A 217 -5.70 3.20 -10.63
C ALA A 217 -5.21 4.52 -11.23
N ALA A 218 -4.75 4.52 -12.49
CA ALA A 218 -4.29 5.73 -13.19
C ALA A 218 -5.41 6.77 -13.39
N GLY A 219 -6.68 6.36 -13.29
CA GLY A 219 -7.84 7.26 -13.25
C GLY A 219 -7.96 8.07 -11.96
N CYS A 220 -7.23 7.74 -10.89
CA CYS A 220 -7.28 8.48 -9.63
C CYS A 220 -6.35 9.70 -9.67
N ALA A 221 -6.91 10.90 -9.47
CA ALA A 221 -6.15 12.16 -9.50
C ALA A 221 -5.01 12.25 -8.47
N ARG A 222 -5.06 11.46 -7.40
CA ARG A 222 -4.05 11.45 -6.32
C ARG A 222 -3.06 10.30 -6.40
N LEU A 223 -3.15 9.46 -7.42
CA LEU A 223 -2.20 8.36 -7.59
C LEU A 223 -0.79 8.94 -7.80
N TRP A 224 0.12 8.61 -6.89
CA TRP A 224 1.55 8.90 -7.02
C TRP A 224 2.23 7.89 -7.95
N GLY A 225 1.88 6.61 -7.82
CA GLY A 225 2.43 5.54 -8.64
C GLY A 225 1.83 4.18 -8.28
N VAL A 226 2.19 3.17 -9.07
CA VAL A 226 1.91 1.75 -8.79
C VAL A 226 3.22 0.99 -8.81
N THR A 227 3.48 0.20 -7.78
CA THR A 227 4.59 -0.74 -7.72
C THR A 227 4.04 -2.16 -7.73
N TRP A 228 4.43 -2.93 -8.75
CA TRP A 228 3.91 -4.27 -8.96
C TRP A 228 4.68 -5.30 -8.12
N TRP A 229 3.94 -6.13 -7.39
CA TRP A 229 4.51 -7.25 -6.65
C TRP A 229 4.36 -8.54 -7.48
N CYS A 230 5.45 -9.20 -7.89
CA CYS A 230 6.86 -8.83 -7.68
C CYS A 230 7.68 -8.99 -8.95
N SER A 231 8.99 -8.73 -8.87
CA SER A 231 9.86 -8.82 -10.04
C SER A 231 10.00 -10.27 -10.54
N HIS A 232 10.35 -11.22 -9.67
CA HIS A 232 10.68 -12.60 -10.06
C HIS A 232 9.94 -13.61 -9.20
N ASP A 233 9.53 -14.73 -9.82
CA ASP A 233 8.98 -15.88 -9.11
C ASP A 233 9.98 -16.42 -8.09
N VAL A 234 9.49 -16.82 -6.91
CA VAL A 234 10.29 -17.54 -5.92
C VAL A 234 10.69 -18.90 -6.50
N ASP A 235 11.97 -19.26 -6.38
CA ASP A 235 12.42 -20.57 -6.84
C ASP A 235 11.83 -21.69 -5.97
N ARG A 236 11.23 -22.71 -6.60
CA ARG A 236 10.56 -23.82 -5.91
C ARG A 236 11.50 -24.75 -5.13
N SER A 237 12.81 -24.53 -5.17
CA SER A 237 13.76 -25.16 -4.25
C SER A 237 13.71 -24.56 -2.83
N LEU A 238 13.20 -23.34 -2.68
CA LEU A 238 12.88 -22.75 -1.39
C LEU A 238 11.54 -23.31 -0.93
N ALA A 239 11.45 -23.73 0.33
CA ALA A 239 10.27 -24.39 0.89
C ALA A 239 9.44 -23.41 1.75
N ASP A 240 8.27 -23.88 2.16
CA ASP A 240 7.39 -23.28 3.19
C ASP A 240 6.72 -21.95 2.84
N PHE A 241 6.91 -21.41 1.63
CA PHE A 241 6.07 -20.32 1.13
C PHE A 241 4.63 -20.81 0.84
N PRO A 242 3.60 -19.97 1.09
CA PRO A 242 2.28 -20.15 0.50
C PRO A 242 2.36 -20.32 -1.03
N GLU A 243 1.54 -21.19 -1.60
CA GLU A 243 1.63 -21.55 -3.02
C GLU A 243 1.56 -20.33 -3.96
N LEU A 244 0.81 -19.30 -3.59
CA LEU A 244 0.68 -18.06 -4.35
C LEU A 244 2.01 -17.34 -4.57
N GLU A 245 2.92 -17.39 -3.59
CA GLU A 245 4.17 -16.62 -3.60
C GLU A 245 5.14 -17.07 -4.70
N TYR A 246 5.08 -18.35 -5.09
CA TYR A 246 5.94 -18.91 -6.14
C TYR A 246 5.63 -18.38 -7.55
N THR A 247 4.50 -17.69 -7.74
CA THR A 247 3.97 -17.36 -9.07
C THR A 247 3.67 -15.87 -9.27
N LEU A 248 4.01 -15.03 -8.29
CA LEU A 248 3.73 -13.59 -8.31
C LEU A 248 4.65 -12.77 -9.23
N GLY A 249 5.75 -13.34 -9.69
CA GLY A 249 6.76 -12.63 -10.47
C GLY A 249 6.26 -12.17 -11.84
N LEU A 250 6.76 -11.03 -12.30
CA LEU A 250 6.70 -10.62 -13.70
C LEU A 250 7.61 -11.52 -14.57
N PHE A 251 8.73 -11.94 -14.01
CA PHE A 251 9.66 -12.90 -14.59
C PHE A 251 9.60 -14.22 -13.83
N ASP A 252 9.86 -15.34 -14.49
CA ASP A 252 10.04 -16.62 -13.80
C ASP A 252 11.37 -16.67 -13.01
N SER A 253 11.59 -17.74 -12.24
CA SER A 253 12.80 -17.87 -11.40
C SER A 253 14.12 -17.95 -12.19
N ARG A 254 14.04 -18.05 -13.52
CA ARG A 254 15.19 -18.04 -14.45
C ARG A 254 15.32 -16.71 -15.20
N GLY A 255 14.51 -15.71 -14.88
CA GLY A 255 14.54 -14.38 -15.49
C GLY A 255 13.85 -14.30 -16.85
N ARG A 256 13.01 -15.27 -17.23
CA ARG A 256 12.24 -15.20 -18.48
C ARG A 256 10.93 -14.42 -18.23
N PRO A 257 10.56 -13.46 -19.08
CA PRO A 257 9.33 -12.69 -18.89
C PRO A 257 8.10 -13.60 -19.03
N LYS A 258 7.11 -13.38 -18.16
CA LYS A 258 5.78 -13.99 -18.25
C LYS A 258 4.84 -13.06 -19.05
N PRO A 259 3.71 -13.55 -19.59
CA PRO A 259 2.78 -12.73 -20.36
C PRO A 259 2.28 -11.47 -19.62
N ILE A 260 2.21 -11.52 -18.29
CA ILE A 260 1.84 -10.36 -17.46
C ILE A 260 2.89 -9.23 -17.53
N ALA A 261 4.18 -9.54 -17.69
CA ALA A 261 5.23 -8.52 -17.84
C ALA A 261 5.06 -7.70 -19.12
N ASP A 262 4.74 -8.37 -20.23
CA ASP A 262 4.48 -7.71 -21.50
C ASP A 262 3.23 -6.82 -21.42
N ALA A 263 2.16 -7.33 -20.79
CA ALA A 263 0.93 -6.58 -20.59
C ALA A 263 1.12 -5.35 -19.69
N LEU A 264 1.89 -5.50 -18.60
CA LEU A 264 2.24 -4.41 -17.71
C LEU A 264 3.06 -3.35 -18.45
N SER A 265 4.11 -3.76 -19.17
CA SER A 265 4.96 -2.86 -19.96
C SER A 265 4.17 -2.08 -21.00
N ALA A 266 3.32 -2.76 -21.78
CA ALA A 266 2.47 -2.12 -22.78
C ALA A 266 1.48 -1.13 -22.15
N THR A 267 0.87 -1.49 -21.02
CA THR A 267 -0.09 -0.63 -20.32
C THR A 267 0.59 0.60 -19.72
N VAL A 268 1.79 0.45 -19.15
CA VAL A 268 2.59 1.59 -18.66
C VAL A 268 2.95 2.54 -19.81
N ALA A 269 3.31 2.01 -20.98
CA ALA A 269 3.59 2.83 -22.16
C ALA A 269 2.34 3.61 -22.64
N GLU A 270 1.17 2.99 -22.63
CA GLU A 270 -0.11 3.63 -22.94
C GLU A 270 -0.47 4.75 -21.96
N ILE A 271 -0.33 4.49 -20.65
CA ILE A 271 -0.58 5.48 -19.60
C ILE A 271 0.38 6.67 -19.78
N ARG A 272 1.67 6.42 -20.03
CA ARG A 272 2.67 7.49 -20.26
C ARG A 272 2.44 8.27 -21.56
N ALA A 273 1.85 7.65 -22.58
CA ALA A 273 1.47 8.33 -23.82
C ALA A 273 0.20 9.18 -23.67
N THR A 274 -0.60 8.93 -22.62
CA THR A 274 -1.79 9.71 -22.31
C THR A 274 -1.38 11.05 -21.69
N THR A 275 -1.71 12.14 -22.37
CA THR A 275 -1.33 13.51 -21.96
C THR A 275 -2.41 14.22 -21.15
N VAL A 276 -3.62 13.66 -21.11
CA VAL A 276 -4.75 14.24 -20.38
C VAL A 276 -4.70 13.71 -18.94
N PRO A 277 -4.59 14.58 -17.93
CA PRO A 277 -4.65 14.15 -16.54
C PRO A 277 -6.04 13.58 -16.22
N PRO A 278 -6.16 12.67 -15.25
CA PRO A 278 -7.45 12.18 -14.79
C PRO A 278 -8.35 13.34 -14.36
N ALA A 279 -9.63 13.26 -14.75
CA ALA A 279 -10.62 14.26 -14.34
C ALA A 279 -10.86 14.16 -12.82
N PRO A 280 -11.05 15.29 -12.12
CA PRO A 280 -11.47 15.25 -10.73
C PRO A 280 -12.83 14.55 -10.57
N ARG A 281 -12.95 13.70 -9.56
CA ARG A 281 -14.21 13.05 -9.18
C ARG A 281 -15.13 14.07 -8.49
N THR A 282 -16.24 14.41 -9.14
CA THR A 282 -17.19 15.44 -8.65
C THR A 282 -18.30 14.88 -7.78
N THR A 283 -18.52 13.57 -7.84
CA THR A 283 -19.51 12.85 -7.02
C THR A 283 -18.76 12.03 -5.98
N ALA A 284 -19.28 11.94 -4.76
CA ALA A 284 -18.69 11.10 -3.72
C ALA A 284 -19.72 10.26 -2.96
N LEU A 285 -19.32 9.05 -2.59
CA LEU A 285 -20.08 8.18 -1.70
C LEU A 285 -19.66 8.46 -0.25
N VAL A 286 -20.64 8.62 0.64
CA VAL A 286 -20.39 8.93 2.05
C VAL A 286 -20.13 7.64 2.84
N LEU A 287 -18.92 7.52 3.40
CA LEU A 287 -18.53 6.45 4.31
C LEU A 287 -18.84 6.86 5.76
N ASP A 288 -19.80 6.18 6.37
CA ASP A 288 -20.10 6.28 7.80
C ASP A 288 -19.66 4.99 8.50
N CYS A 289 -18.53 5.03 9.19
CA CYS A 289 -18.04 3.94 10.02
C CYS A 289 -17.34 4.45 11.27
N THR A 290 -17.35 3.63 12.31
CA THR A 290 -16.55 3.81 13.52
C THR A 290 -15.34 2.87 13.47
N PRO A 291 -14.36 3.00 14.39
CA PRO A 291 -13.24 2.05 14.46
C PRO A 291 -13.67 0.58 14.51
N SER A 292 -14.81 0.30 15.15
CA SER A 292 -15.41 -1.03 15.32
C SER A 292 -16.32 -1.50 14.18
N THR A 293 -16.49 -0.69 13.13
CA THR A 293 -17.32 -1.04 11.95
C THR A 293 -16.62 -0.74 10.62
N ARG A 294 -15.30 -0.58 10.62
CA ARG A 294 -14.49 -0.38 9.41
C ARG A 294 -14.66 -1.51 8.39
N SER A 295 -15.03 -2.72 8.82
CA SER A 295 -15.30 -3.87 7.97
C SER A 295 -16.38 -3.62 6.90
N VAL A 296 -17.27 -2.63 7.08
CA VAL A 296 -18.23 -2.23 6.03
C VAL A 296 -17.54 -1.70 4.77
N SER A 297 -16.31 -1.21 4.89
CA SER A 297 -15.47 -0.65 3.81
C SER A 297 -14.51 -1.67 3.19
N GLY A 298 -14.48 -2.92 3.68
CA GLY A 298 -13.70 -3.99 3.08
C GLY A 298 -14.50 -4.78 2.03
N PRO A 299 -13.84 -5.58 1.17
CA PRO A 299 -14.51 -6.57 0.33
C PRO A 299 -15.55 -7.39 1.12
N GLY A 300 -16.79 -7.41 0.63
CA GLY A 300 -17.95 -8.03 1.28
C GLY A 300 -18.74 -7.13 2.22
N GLY A 301 -18.22 -5.95 2.54
CA GLY A 301 -18.91 -4.91 3.30
C GLY A 301 -19.89 -4.10 2.45
N ALA A 302 -20.94 -3.58 3.10
CA ALA A 302 -22.02 -2.88 2.41
C ALA A 302 -21.56 -1.61 1.69
N PHE A 303 -20.62 -0.85 2.27
CA PHE A 303 -20.08 0.35 1.64
C PHE A 303 -19.22 0.02 0.42
N PHE A 304 -18.35 -1.00 0.54
CA PHE A 304 -17.54 -1.48 -0.59
C PHE A 304 -18.42 -1.92 -1.77
N ASP A 305 -19.46 -2.70 -1.51
CA ASP A 305 -20.40 -3.17 -2.54
C ASP A 305 -21.19 -2.02 -3.18
N ALA A 306 -21.55 -0.99 -2.41
CA ALA A 306 -22.21 0.21 -2.92
C ALA A 306 -21.29 1.03 -3.83
N TRP A 307 -20.04 1.25 -3.43
CA TRP A 307 -19.05 1.95 -4.26
C TRP A 307 -18.78 1.22 -5.57
N MET A 308 -18.64 -0.11 -5.51
CA MET A 308 -18.43 -0.96 -6.69
C MET A 308 -19.64 -0.96 -7.63
N ARG A 309 -20.86 -0.93 -7.09
CA ARG A 309 -22.08 -0.81 -7.90
C ARG A 309 -22.15 0.53 -8.62
N ALA A 310 -21.89 1.64 -7.92
CA ALA A 310 -21.85 2.96 -8.52
C ALA A 310 -20.82 3.04 -9.67
N ARG A 311 -19.62 2.44 -9.50
CA ARG A 311 -18.63 2.31 -10.58
C ARG A 311 -19.16 1.52 -11.77
N GLN A 312 -19.84 0.39 -11.54
CA GLN A 312 -20.41 -0.44 -12.61
C GLN A 312 -21.53 0.27 -13.38
N GLU A 313 -22.29 1.13 -12.70
CA GLU A 313 -23.35 1.95 -13.30
C GLU A 313 -22.80 3.18 -14.06
N GLY A 314 -21.48 3.36 -14.07
CA GLY A 314 -20.79 4.40 -14.82
C GLY A 314 -20.49 5.67 -14.04
N ALA A 315 -20.85 5.73 -12.75
CA ALA A 315 -20.39 6.80 -11.87
C ALA A 315 -18.89 6.66 -11.60
N ASP A 316 -18.22 7.75 -11.21
CA ASP A 316 -16.81 7.77 -10.83
C ASP A 316 -16.61 8.29 -9.40
N PRO A 317 -17.25 7.68 -8.38
CA PRO A 317 -17.34 8.27 -7.05
C PRO A 317 -16.00 8.34 -6.32
N ALA A 318 -15.70 9.51 -5.75
CA ALA A 318 -14.77 9.64 -4.64
C ALA A 318 -15.37 9.03 -3.36
N ILE A 319 -14.56 8.92 -2.31
CA ILE A 319 -15.01 8.56 -0.95
C ILE A 319 -14.86 9.77 -0.04
N VAL A 320 -15.89 10.07 0.75
CA VAL A 320 -15.90 11.13 1.78
C VAL A 320 -16.36 10.53 3.10
N LEU A 321 -15.65 10.84 4.19
CA LEU A 321 -16.10 10.43 5.53
C LEU A 321 -17.34 11.21 5.94
N ALA A 322 -18.26 10.59 6.67
CA ALA A 322 -19.49 11.21 7.14
C ALA A 322 -19.26 12.52 7.92
N GLU A 323 -18.16 12.61 8.69
CA GLU A 323 -17.78 13.83 9.41
C GLU A 323 -17.45 15.02 8.48
N HIS A 324 -17.01 14.75 7.25
CA HIS A 324 -16.68 15.75 6.24
C HIS A 324 -17.80 16.03 5.24
N ALA A 325 -18.92 15.30 5.29
CA ALA A 325 -20.04 15.44 4.36
C ALA A 325 -20.70 16.84 4.37
N ARG A 326 -20.49 17.62 5.45
CA ARG A 326 -20.99 19.00 5.57
C ARG A 326 -19.87 20.05 5.55
N ASP A 327 -18.62 19.64 5.40
CA ASP A 327 -17.48 20.55 5.31
C ASP A 327 -17.35 21.08 3.89
N THR A 328 -17.98 22.23 3.63
CA THR A 328 -17.97 22.86 2.31
C THR A 328 -16.56 23.21 1.81
N ALA A 329 -15.61 23.49 2.70
CA ALA A 329 -14.25 23.83 2.31
C ALA A 329 -13.49 22.56 1.88
N TYR A 330 -13.63 21.47 2.63
CA TYR A 330 -13.09 20.17 2.27
C TYR A 330 -13.65 19.67 0.94
N LEU A 331 -14.97 19.69 0.77
CA LEU A 331 -15.63 19.24 -0.46
C LEU A 331 -15.17 20.06 -1.67
N ALA A 332 -15.13 21.39 -1.55
CA ALA A 332 -14.66 22.27 -2.61
C ALA A 332 -13.18 22.04 -2.96
N ALA A 333 -12.32 21.85 -1.95
CA ALA A 333 -10.89 21.56 -2.17
C ALA A 333 -10.67 20.23 -2.90
N ARG A 334 -11.60 19.28 -2.78
CA ARG A 334 -11.60 18.01 -3.51
C ARG A 334 -12.37 18.03 -4.83
N GLY A 335 -13.00 19.15 -5.19
CA GLY A 335 -13.83 19.28 -6.38
C GLY A 335 -15.17 18.53 -6.31
N ILE A 336 -15.62 18.16 -5.11
CA ILE A 336 -16.84 17.37 -4.90
C ILE A 336 -18.04 18.31 -4.84
N THR A 337 -19.02 18.06 -5.71
CA THR A 337 -20.25 18.85 -5.86
C THR A 337 -21.51 18.07 -5.54
N GLU A 338 -21.43 16.74 -5.52
CA GLU A 338 -22.56 15.83 -5.27
C GLU A 338 -22.15 14.75 -4.27
N LEU A 339 -23.03 14.46 -3.31
CA LEU A 339 -22.88 13.38 -2.36
C LEU A 339 -24.00 12.35 -2.57
N ILE A 340 -23.64 11.08 -2.52
CA ILE A 340 -24.55 9.94 -2.57
C ILE A 340 -24.40 9.16 -1.26
N ASP A 341 -25.51 8.72 -0.69
CA ASP A 341 -25.50 7.82 0.47
C ASP A 341 -25.39 6.37 0.00
N ALA A 342 -24.60 5.55 0.70
CA ALA A 342 -24.39 4.13 0.33
C ALA A 342 -25.66 3.25 0.41
N GLY A 343 -26.77 3.80 0.90
CA GLY A 343 -28.08 3.13 1.01
C GLY A 343 -29.07 3.43 -0.12
N GLU A 344 -28.77 4.38 -1.01
CA GLU A 344 -29.54 4.69 -2.22
C GLU A 344 -28.94 4.02 -3.46
#